data_AF-A0A849SKJ3-F1
#
_entry.id   AF-A0A849SKJ3-F1
#
_cell.length_a   1.000
_cell.length_b   1.000
_cell.length_c   1.000
_cell.angle_alpha   90.00
_cell.angle_beta   90.00
_cell.angle_gamma   90.00
#
_symmetry.space_group_name_H-M   'P 1'
#
loop_
_entity.id
_entity.type
_entity.pdbx_description
1 polymer ?
#
loop_
_entity_poly.entity_id
_entity_poly.type
_entity_poly.pdbx_seq_one_letter_code
_entity_poly.pdbx_strand_id
1 'polypeptide(L)'
;MKFLLAFAGWATLVFAPAWWLSKPWQAAIGAVAVRVVTPPGASLRITSLELFYPMDLAVFVALCLASGWASWARRGRGLLVGVPIMVVAEIAALALALASMLGARHAIAGSAEQAAAMRLTDSIIRVVGLAIAALVWFVVLGHERVLARPVAGLRTSQRSKPRGGAR
;
A
#
# COMPACT_ATOMS: atom_id res chain seq x y z
N MET A 1 -15.11 -3.66 15.35
CA MET A 1 -14.83 -2.36 16.01
C MET A 1 -13.43 -2.27 16.60
N LYS A 2 -12.97 -3.22 17.45
CA LYS A 2 -11.62 -3.15 18.09
C LYS A 2 -10.44 -2.92 17.12
N PHE A 3 -10.45 -3.56 15.93
CA PHE A 3 -9.39 -3.38 14.93
C PHE A 3 -9.34 -1.97 14.34
N LEU A 4 -10.50 -1.40 13.97
CA LEU A 4 -10.58 -0.08 13.34
C LEU A 4 -10.09 1.02 14.28
N LEU A 5 -10.43 0.93 15.57
CA LEU A 5 -9.95 1.87 16.59
C LEU A 5 -8.44 1.74 16.80
N ALA A 6 -7.92 0.51 16.87
CA ALA A 6 -6.48 0.28 16.97
C ALA A 6 -5.74 0.81 15.72
N PHE A 7 -6.29 0.57 14.53
CA PHE A 7 -5.76 1.09 13.28
C PHE A 7 -5.75 2.62 13.26
N ALA A 8 -6.85 3.27 13.63
CA ALA A 8 -6.92 4.73 13.70
C ALA A 8 -5.85 5.29 14.66
N GLY A 9 -5.73 4.71 15.86
CA GLY A 9 -4.71 5.12 16.83
C GLY A 9 -3.28 4.97 16.29
N TRP A 10 -2.94 3.80 15.72
CA TRP A 10 -1.61 3.58 15.15
C TRP A 10 -1.34 4.44 13.91
N ALA A 11 -2.34 4.64 13.05
CA ALA A 11 -2.22 5.50 11.89
C ALA A 11 -1.90 6.94 12.31
N THR A 12 -2.59 7.49 13.33
CA THR A 12 -2.29 8.81 13.87
C THR A 12 -0.87 8.90 14.43
N LEU A 13 -0.43 7.87 15.17
CA LEU A 13 0.92 7.87 15.76
C LEU A 13 2.03 7.79 14.70
N VAL A 14 1.85 6.96 13.67
CA VAL A 14 2.85 6.77 12.60
C VAL A 14 2.79 7.92 11.57
N PHE A 15 1.66 8.61 11.45
CA PHE A 15 1.53 9.79 10.60
C PHE A 15 2.55 10.87 10.95
N ALA A 16 2.75 11.16 12.24
CA ALA A 16 3.64 12.24 12.69
C ALA A 16 5.10 12.08 12.19
N PRO A 17 5.78 10.93 12.39
CA PRO A 17 7.12 10.73 11.85
C PRO A 17 7.12 10.65 10.32
N ALA A 18 6.09 10.06 9.69
CA ALA A 18 5.99 10.03 8.23
C ALA A 18 5.88 11.43 7.62
N TRP A 19 5.11 12.31 8.26
CA TRP A 19 4.99 13.72 7.89
C TRP A 19 6.33 14.45 8.00
N TRP A 20 7.04 14.26 9.12
CA TRP A 20 8.35 14.88 9.34
C TRP A 20 9.40 14.41 8.33
N LEU A 21 9.39 13.13 7.97
CA LEU A 21 10.31 12.52 7.01
C LEU A 21 9.88 12.69 5.55
N SER A 22 8.73 13.30 5.27
CA SER A 22 8.16 13.36 3.93
C SER A 22 9.09 14.00 2.91
N LYS A 23 9.65 15.18 3.22
CA LYS A 23 10.57 15.90 2.32
C LYS A 23 11.87 15.13 2.02
N PRO A 24 12.65 14.67 3.03
CA PRO A 24 13.86 13.91 2.74
C PRO A 24 13.56 12.59 2.03
N TRP A 25 12.45 11.93 2.36
CA TRP A 25 11.99 10.72 1.67
C TRP A 25 11.74 10.99 0.18
N GLN A 26 10.93 11.99 -0.14
CA GLN A 26 10.62 12.41 -1.51
C GLN A 26 11.88 12.73 -2.31
N ALA A 27 12.84 13.44 -1.70
CA ALA A 27 14.11 13.75 -2.33
C ALA A 27 14.91 12.48 -2.64
N ALA A 28 14.97 11.54 -1.70
CA ALA A 28 15.70 10.28 -1.86
C ALA A 28 15.07 9.39 -2.94
N ILE A 29 13.77 9.11 -2.86
CA ILE A 29 13.08 8.27 -3.85
C ILE A 29 13.07 8.94 -5.23
N GLY A 30 12.93 10.27 -5.28
CA GLY A 30 12.99 11.03 -6.52
C GLY A 30 14.35 10.94 -7.19
N ALA A 31 15.44 11.06 -6.42
CA ALA A 31 16.79 10.88 -6.94
C ALA A 31 17.02 9.47 -7.49
N VAL A 32 16.50 8.44 -6.82
CA VAL A 32 16.59 7.06 -7.28
C VAL A 32 15.78 6.86 -8.57
N ALA A 33 14.51 7.28 -8.59
CA ALA A 33 13.66 7.13 -9.76
C ALA A 33 14.20 7.89 -10.99
N VAL A 34 14.74 9.10 -10.79
CA VAL A 34 15.42 9.85 -11.85
C VAL A 34 16.60 9.06 -12.41
N ARG A 35 17.45 8.50 -11.55
CA ARG A 35 18.59 7.68 -12.00
C ARG A 35 18.16 6.46 -12.80
N VAL A 36 17.04 5.84 -12.44
CA VAL A 36 16.49 4.67 -13.14
C VAL A 36 15.95 5.05 -14.53
N VAL A 37 15.31 6.21 -14.67
CA VAL A 37 14.61 6.60 -15.90
C VAL A 37 15.46 7.45 -16.85
N THR A 38 16.46 8.17 -16.35
CA THR A 38 17.24 9.11 -17.17
C THR A 38 18.13 8.36 -18.17
N PRO A 39 17.98 8.62 -19.49
CA PRO A 39 18.87 8.05 -20.49
C PRO A 39 20.33 8.51 -20.32
N PRO A 40 21.32 7.72 -20.75
CA PRO A 40 22.72 8.16 -20.77
C PRO A 40 22.88 9.50 -21.50
N GLY A 41 23.50 10.49 -20.85
CA GLY A 41 23.74 11.82 -21.42
C GLY A 41 22.61 12.84 -21.25
N ALA A 42 21.46 12.44 -20.71
CA ALA A 42 20.40 13.38 -20.36
C ALA A 42 20.51 13.84 -18.89
N SER A 43 19.91 15.00 -18.58
CA SER A 43 19.70 15.44 -17.19
C SER A 43 18.22 15.72 -16.95
N LEU A 44 17.65 15.05 -15.96
CA LEU A 44 16.28 15.30 -15.50
C LEU A 44 16.35 15.95 -14.13
N ARG A 45 15.76 17.15 -14.02
CA ARG A 45 15.60 17.85 -12.75
C ARG A 45 14.13 17.84 -12.36
N ILE A 46 13.84 17.19 -11.24
CA ILE A 46 12.52 17.27 -10.59
C ILE A 46 12.46 18.60 -9.83
N THR A 47 11.59 19.50 -10.27
CA THR A 47 11.41 20.83 -9.64
C THR A 47 10.35 20.83 -8.55
N SER A 48 9.31 20.02 -8.68
CA SER A 48 8.37 19.73 -7.59
C SER A 48 7.95 18.27 -7.63
N LEU A 49 7.83 17.67 -6.45
CA LEU A 49 7.41 16.29 -6.27
C LEU A 49 6.43 16.24 -5.11
N GLU A 50 5.16 16.42 -5.39
CA GLU A 50 4.12 16.26 -4.36
C GLU A 50 3.75 14.78 -4.25
N LEU A 51 4.60 14.04 -3.54
CA LEU A 51 4.43 12.60 -3.38
C LEU A 51 3.84 12.27 -2.00
N PHE A 52 2.63 11.71 -1.98
CA PHE A 52 1.96 11.33 -0.72
C PHE A 52 2.48 10.01 -0.14
N TYR A 53 3.37 9.30 -0.82
CA TYR A 53 3.85 7.95 -0.49
C TYR A 53 4.32 7.65 0.95
N PRO A 54 4.98 8.56 1.70
CA PRO A 54 5.27 8.32 3.13
C PRO A 54 4.02 7.94 3.92
N MET A 55 2.85 8.38 3.47
CA MET A 55 1.54 8.05 4.01
C MET A 55 1.11 6.61 3.74
N ASP A 56 1.37 6.07 2.56
CA ASP A 56 1.01 4.70 2.20
C ASP A 56 1.83 3.70 3.03
N LEU A 57 3.11 4.01 3.23
CA LEU A 57 3.97 3.27 4.16
C LEU A 57 3.46 3.38 5.59
N ALA A 58 3.05 4.56 6.05
CA ALA A 58 2.45 4.74 7.37
C ALA A 58 1.16 3.92 7.55
N VAL A 59 0.31 3.86 6.52
CA VAL A 59 -0.90 3.03 6.50
C VAL A 59 -0.54 1.55 6.60
N PHE A 60 0.43 1.07 5.80
CA PHE A 60 0.92 -0.31 5.89
C PHE A 60 1.43 -0.65 7.30
N VAL A 61 2.28 0.20 7.87
CA VAL A 61 2.82 0.04 9.23
C VAL A 61 1.67 0.00 10.25
N ALA A 62 0.71 0.92 10.15
CA ALA A 62 -0.44 0.95 11.03
C ALA A 62 -1.31 -0.31 10.92
N LEU A 63 -1.53 -0.85 9.72
CA LEU A 63 -2.23 -2.13 9.52
C LEU A 63 -1.48 -3.28 10.20
N CYS A 64 -0.15 -3.35 10.06
CA CYS A 64 0.67 -4.33 10.75
C CYS A 64 0.56 -4.20 12.27
N LEU A 65 0.70 -3.00 12.83
CA LEU A 65 0.64 -2.76 14.28
C LEU A 65 -0.76 -3.03 14.85
N ALA A 66 -1.82 -2.64 14.13
CA ALA A 66 -3.21 -2.89 14.48
C ALA A 66 -3.61 -4.37 14.42
N SER A 67 -2.75 -5.24 13.88
CA SER A 67 -3.00 -6.68 13.74
C SER A 67 -2.88 -7.42 15.09
N GLY A 68 -3.77 -7.06 16.04
CA GLY A 68 -3.80 -7.50 17.44
C GLY A 68 -3.79 -9.01 17.68
N TRP A 69 -4.18 -9.80 16.68
CA TRP A 69 -4.21 -11.26 16.73
C TRP A 69 -2.83 -11.90 16.48
N ALA A 70 -1.92 -11.20 15.80
CA ALA A 70 -0.59 -11.70 15.51
C ALA A 70 0.36 -11.42 16.67
N SER A 71 1.29 -12.33 16.95
CA SER A 71 2.36 -12.10 17.93
C SER A 71 3.29 -10.96 17.48
N TRP A 72 3.98 -10.33 18.43
CA TRP A 72 4.84 -9.17 18.14
C TRP A 72 6.01 -9.52 17.21
N ALA A 73 6.61 -10.71 17.36
CA ALA A 73 7.62 -11.22 16.45
C ALA A 73 7.13 -11.33 15.00
N ARG A 74 5.86 -11.71 14.80
CA ARG A 74 5.28 -11.84 13.46
C ARG A 74 4.94 -10.48 12.85
N ARG A 75 4.45 -9.54 13.65
CA ARG A 75 4.26 -8.15 13.23
C ARG A 75 5.60 -7.53 12.82
N GLY A 76 6.65 -7.73 13.62
CA GLY A 76 8.01 -7.28 13.32
C GLY A 76 8.57 -7.88 12.03
N ARG A 77 8.44 -9.20 11.83
CA ARG A 77 8.81 -9.84 10.56
C ARG A 77 8.03 -9.27 9.38
N GLY A 78 6.74 -9.01 9.58
CA GLY A 78 5.90 -8.46 8.54
C GLY A 78 6.29 -7.04 8.14
N LEU A 79 6.67 -6.21 9.11
CA LEU A 79 7.25 -4.89 8.86
C LEU A 79 8.61 -5.01 8.14
N LEU A 80 9.49 -5.90 8.60
CA LEU A 80 10.83 -6.11 8.02
C LEU A 80 10.76 -6.49 6.55
N VAL A 81 9.79 -7.31 6.15
CA VAL A 81 9.63 -7.76 4.76
C VAL A 81 8.78 -6.78 3.95
N GLY A 82 7.66 -6.32 4.50
CA GLY A 82 6.70 -5.51 3.78
C GLY A 82 7.17 -4.08 3.54
N VAL A 83 7.92 -3.46 4.47
CA VAL A 83 8.46 -2.11 4.26
C VAL A 83 9.37 -2.06 3.02
N PRO A 84 10.40 -2.92 2.85
CA PRO A 84 11.18 -2.97 1.62
C PRO A 84 10.34 -3.18 0.35
N ILE A 85 9.33 -4.06 0.39
CA ILE A 85 8.44 -4.29 -0.76
C ILE A 85 7.68 -3.01 -1.13
N MET A 86 7.14 -2.30 -0.13
CA MET A 86 6.47 -1.02 -0.33
C MET A 86 7.43 -0.03 -0.99
N VAL A 87 8.63 0.16 -0.44
CA VAL A 87 9.64 1.09 -1.00
C VAL A 87 9.97 0.78 -2.46
N VAL A 88 10.18 -0.49 -2.80
CA VAL A 88 10.45 -0.90 -4.19
C VAL A 88 9.25 -0.59 -5.08
N ALA A 89 8.02 -0.87 -4.62
CA ALA A 89 6.81 -0.55 -5.36
C ALA A 89 6.63 0.96 -5.59
N GLU A 90 6.99 1.80 -4.60
CA GLU A 90 6.96 3.26 -4.74
C GLU A 90 7.95 3.75 -5.79
N ILE A 91 9.20 3.27 -5.73
CA ILE A 91 10.24 3.62 -6.72
C ILE A 91 9.79 3.19 -8.12
N ALA A 92 9.25 1.98 -8.26
CA ALA A 92 8.77 1.47 -9.54
C ALA A 92 7.58 2.29 -10.09
N ALA A 93 6.60 2.62 -9.25
CA ALA A 93 5.46 3.45 -9.63
C ALA A 93 5.89 4.85 -10.06
N LEU A 94 6.81 5.47 -9.30
CA LEU A 94 7.36 6.78 -9.63
C LEU A 94 8.17 6.73 -10.94
N ALA A 95 9.02 5.72 -11.12
CA ALA A 95 9.80 5.54 -12.34
C ALA A 95 8.88 5.34 -13.56
N LEU A 96 7.83 4.54 -13.42
CA LEU A 96 6.85 4.33 -14.48
C LEU A 96 6.08 5.62 -14.82
N ALA A 97 5.69 6.41 -13.82
CA ALA A 97 5.05 7.70 -14.01
C ALA A 97 5.98 8.71 -14.72
N LEU A 98 7.25 8.77 -14.34
CA LEU A 98 8.23 9.62 -15.02
C LEU A 98 8.46 9.16 -16.46
N ALA A 99 8.61 7.85 -16.70
CA ALA A 99 8.80 7.29 -18.03
C ALA A 99 7.59 7.57 -18.94
N SER A 100 6.36 7.41 -18.43
CA SER A 100 5.14 7.69 -19.19
C SER A 100 5.01 9.18 -19.53
N MET A 101 5.35 10.07 -18.59
CA MET A 101 5.38 11.51 -18.85
C MET A 101 6.41 11.89 -19.91
N LEU A 102 7.59 11.27 -19.93
CA LEU A 102 8.60 11.54 -20.96
C LEU A 102 8.14 11.08 -22.35
N GLY A 103 7.47 9.93 -22.43
CA GLY A 103 6.86 9.45 -23.68
C GLY A 103 5.69 10.32 -24.16
N ALA A 104 4.81 10.74 -23.24
CA ALA A 104 3.60 11.48 -23.58
C ALA A 104 3.83 12.94 -24.01
N ARG A 105 5.00 13.54 -23.72
CA ARG A 105 5.37 14.90 -24.14
C ARG A 105 5.27 15.15 -25.64
N HIS A 106 5.28 14.10 -26.45
CA HIS A 106 5.19 14.20 -27.91
C HIS A 106 3.76 14.10 -28.45
N ALA A 107 2.78 13.73 -27.61
CA ALA A 107 1.43 13.35 -28.04
C ALA A 107 0.33 14.35 -27.63
N ILE A 108 0.55 15.22 -26.63
CA ILE A 108 -0.50 16.09 -26.08
C ILE A 108 -0.25 17.53 -26.53
N ALA A 109 -1.16 18.09 -27.34
CA ALA A 109 -1.02 19.40 -27.98
C ALA A 109 -1.52 20.58 -27.12
N GLY A 110 -2.10 20.35 -25.93
CA GLY A 110 -2.74 21.40 -25.12
C GLY A 110 -2.39 21.35 -23.61
N SER A 111 -2.19 22.52 -23.01
CA SER A 111 -1.85 22.68 -21.59
C SER A 111 -2.98 22.24 -20.64
N ALA A 112 -4.24 22.36 -21.06
CA ALA A 112 -5.40 21.94 -20.27
C ALA A 112 -5.52 20.41 -20.17
N GLU A 113 -5.34 19.70 -21.30
CA GLU A 113 -5.34 18.24 -21.33
C GLU A 113 -4.17 17.66 -20.55
N GLN A 114 -3.00 18.28 -20.64
CA GLN A 114 -1.84 17.89 -19.85
C GLN A 114 -2.08 18.05 -18.35
N ALA A 115 -2.71 19.14 -17.91
CA ALA A 115 -3.07 19.34 -16.50
C ALA A 115 -4.12 18.34 -16.01
N ALA A 116 -5.09 17.95 -16.85
CA ALA A 116 -6.09 16.92 -16.53
C ALA A 116 -5.44 15.53 -16.41
N ALA A 117 -4.56 15.18 -17.36
CA ALA A 117 -3.80 13.93 -17.33
C ALA A 117 -2.94 13.83 -16.07
N MET A 118 -2.24 14.90 -15.68
CA MET A 118 -1.43 14.93 -14.46
C MET A 118 -2.27 14.70 -13.19
N ARG A 119 -3.46 15.32 -13.09
CA ARG A 119 -4.36 15.09 -11.94
C ARG A 119 -4.89 13.67 -11.88
N LEU A 120 -5.22 13.08 -13.04
CA LEU A 120 -5.66 11.70 -13.12
C LEU A 120 -4.53 10.74 -12.71
N THR A 121 -3.30 10.97 -13.20
CA THR A 121 -2.12 10.19 -12.82
C THR A 121 -1.86 10.27 -11.32
N ASP A 122 -1.90 11.47 -10.71
CA ASP A 122 -1.75 11.64 -9.26
C ASP A 122 -2.85 10.88 -8.49
N SER A 123 -4.10 10.98 -8.93
CA SER A 123 -5.23 10.29 -8.29
C SER A 123 -5.08 8.76 -8.36
N ILE A 124 -4.69 8.23 -9.52
CA ILE A 124 -4.44 6.79 -9.72
C ILE A 124 -3.29 6.34 -8.82
N ILE A 125 -2.18 7.07 -8.80
CA ILE A 125 -1.02 6.75 -7.98
C ILE A 125 -1.41 6.62 -6.50
N ARG A 126 -2.20 7.57 -5.96
CA ARG A 126 -2.65 7.52 -4.56
C ARG A 126 -3.52 6.30 -4.26
N VAL A 127 -4.48 5.99 -5.11
CA VAL A 127 -5.36 4.83 -4.91
C VAL A 127 -4.56 3.53 -5.01
N VAL A 128 -3.64 3.45 -5.98
CA VAL A 128 -2.76 2.30 -6.18
C VAL A 128 -1.83 2.10 -4.98
N GLY A 129 -1.25 3.17 -4.42
CA GLY A 129 -0.40 3.10 -3.23
C GLY A 129 -1.10 2.47 -2.03
N LEU A 130 -2.32 2.95 -1.71
CA LEU A 130 -3.15 2.38 -0.64
C LEU A 130 -3.57 0.93 -0.90
N ALA A 131 -3.89 0.59 -2.15
CA ALA A 131 -4.24 -0.77 -2.54
C ALA A 131 -3.04 -1.72 -2.37
N ILE A 132 -1.84 -1.28 -2.77
CA ILE A 132 -0.59 -2.02 -2.58
C ILE A 132 -0.32 -2.20 -1.08
N ALA A 133 -0.46 -1.15 -0.27
CA ALA A 133 -0.29 -1.24 1.19
C ALA A 133 -1.21 -2.31 1.81
N ALA A 134 -2.49 -2.30 1.45
CA ALA A 134 -3.46 -3.30 1.90
C ALA A 134 -3.12 -4.72 1.41
N LEU A 135 -2.69 -4.85 0.15
CA LEU A 135 -2.31 -6.13 -0.45
C LEU A 135 -1.06 -6.73 0.20
N VAL A 136 0.00 -5.94 0.37
CA VAL A 136 1.23 -6.36 1.02
C VAL A 136 0.94 -6.76 2.46
N TRP A 137 0.15 -5.97 3.19
CA TRP A 137 -0.30 -6.35 4.53
C TRP A 137 -1.09 -7.67 4.52
N PHE A 138 -1.99 -7.86 3.57
CA PHE A 138 -2.78 -9.08 3.45
C PHE A 138 -1.89 -10.30 3.23
N VAL A 139 -0.95 -10.22 2.27
CA VAL A 139 -0.01 -11.29 1.95
C VAL A 139 0.84 -11.64 3.18
N VAL A 140 1.36 -10.64 3.88
CA VAL A 140 2.36 -10.86 4.93
C VAL A 140 1.73 -11.22 6.30
N LEU A 141 0.51 -10.74 6.58
CA LEU A 141 -0.13 -10.89 7.90
C LEU A 141 -1.65 -11.15 7.84
N GLY A 142 -2.36 -10.58 6.88
CA GLY A 142 -3.83 -10.60 6.85
C GLY A 142 -4.45 -11.94 6.44
N HIS A 143 -3.78 -12.71 5.58
CA HIS A 143 -4.32 -13.93 4.97
C HIS A 143 -4.76 -14.96 6.02
N GLU A 144 -3.99 -15.13 7.10
CA GLU A 144 -4.32 -16.09 8.16
C GLU A 144 -5.63 -15.75 8.86
N ARG A 145 -5.92 -14.47 9.08
CA ARG A 145 -7.16 -14.06 9.75
C ARG A 145 -8.38 -14.23 8.84
N VAL A 146 -8.20 -13.97 7.55
CA VAL A 146 -9.29 -14.08 6.58
C VAL A 146 -9.59 -15.55 6.28
N LEU A 147 -8.57 -16.40 6.17
CA LEU A 147 -8.70 -17.83 5.89
C LEU A 147 -9.06 -18.66 7.13
N ALA A 148 -8.65 -18.25 8.34
CA ALA A 148 -8.96 -18.99 9.57
C ALA A 148 -10.40 -18.81 10.07
N ARG A 149 -11.24 -18.01 9.40
CA ARG A 149 -12.68 -17.98 9.71
C ARG A 149 -13.32 -19.20 9.06
N PRO A 150 -13.74 -20.22 9.83
CA PRO A 150 -14.57 -21.27 9.26
C PRO A 150 -15.84 -20.59 8.78
N VAL A 151 -16.28 -20.88 7.55
CA VAL A 151 -17.62 -20.52 7.08
C VAL A 151 -18.60 -21.20 8.03
N ALA A 152 -19.06 -20.48 9.04
CA ALA A 152 -19.87 -20.99 10.15
C ALA A 152 -21.29 -21.44 9.72
N GLY A 153 -21.54 -21.60 8.41
CA GLY A 153 -22.84 -21.88 7.81
C GLY A 153 -23.01 -23.27 7.19
N LEU A 154 -21.99 -24.14 7.16
CA LEU A 154 -22.09 -25.48 6.55
C LEU A 154 -22.08 -26.62 7.58
N ARG A 155 -22.39 -26.34 8.84
CA ARG A 155 -22.85 -27.40 9.77
C ARG A 155 -24.35 -27.61 9.52
N THR A 156 -24.66 -28.14 8.34
CA THR A 156 -25.94 -28.77 8.02
C THR A 156 -26.29 -29.75 9.13
N SER A 157 -27.25 -29.36 9.98
CA SER A 157 -28.43 -30.11 10.40
C SER A 157 -28.47 -31.63 10.16
N GLN A 158 -27.40 -32.37 10.45
CA GLN A 158 -27.37 -33.83 10.39
C GLN A 158 -27.47 -34.44 11.80
N ARG A 159 -28.32 -33.83 12.64
CA ARG A 159 -28.60 -34.34 13.99
C ARG A 159 -30.09 -34.27 14.31
N SER A 160 -30.86 -35.11 13.63
CA SER A 160 -32.03 -35.75 14.25
C SER A 160 -32.58 -36.86 13.35
N LYS A 161 -32.16 -38.11 13.60
CA LYS A 161 -33.11 -39.21 13.52
C LYS A 161 -32.92 -40.11 14.74
N PRO A 162 -33.76 -39.98 15.78
CA PRO A 162 -33.78 -40.95 16.86
C PRO A 162 -34.36 -42.24 16.28
N ARG A 163 -33.56 -43.30 16.20
CA ARG A 163 -34.11 -44.66 16.08
C ARG A 163 -34.52 -45.10 17.49
N GLY A 164 -35.76 -44.78 17.87
CA GLY A 164 -36.52 -45.71 18.72
C GLY A 164 -36.55 -47.05 17.98
N GLY A 165 -36.28 -48.17 18.60
CA GLY A 165 -36.92 -48.66 19.81
C GLY A 165 -37.75 -49.86 19.37
N ALA A 166 -37.22 -51.05 19.54
CA ALA A 166 -37.99 -52.30 19.50
C ALA A 166 -37.27 -53.29 20.43
N ARG A 167 -37.87 -53.50 21.60
CA ARG A 167 -37.74 -54.71 22.40
C ARG A 167 -39.00 -55.52 22.18
#